data_AF-A0A821K2M1-F1
#
_entry.id   AF-A0A821K2M1-F1
#
_cell.length_a   1.000
_cell.length_b   1.000
_cell.length_c   1.000
_cell.angle_alpha   90.00
_cell.angle_beta   90.00
_cell.angle_gamma   90.00
#
_symmetry.space_group_name_H-M   'P 1'
#
loop_
_entity.id
_entity.type
_entity.pdbx_description
1 polymer ?
#
loop_
_entity_poly.entity_id
_entity_poly.type
_entity_poly.pdbx_seq_one_letter_code
_entity_poly.pdbx_strand_id
1 'polypeptide(L)'
;RALAKEVINRCKLIHPTKLVEVEQLLFYLQNRRDTNLPSETTPSGPQKPISDELEQPSIDSQISEIASLNDIDDYAEMLYENIPEKIKGSALILQLARNPDNLSEIIQKESVLNVLTRVYKEEWNQSIELATNIVYIFFCFSSFTDFHPLVSQYRIGAQTMTIIEAEMKKYDQWMEETAREQKKKPRDTRANITIDNKYKVLIRKQEQFLRVAFYLLLNLAEDLKVELKMRNKTIISHLIHALDR
;
A
#
# COMPACT_ATOMS: atom_id res chain seq x y z
N ARG A 1 19.82 -32.74 7.07
CA ARG A 1 20.45 -33.19 5.80
C ARG A 1 19.50 -33.63 4.68
N ALA A 2 18.60 -34.60 4.88
CA ALA A 2 17.71 -35.09 3.79
C ALA A 2 16.80 -33.97 3.24
N LEU A 3 16.25 -33.14 4.12
CA LEU A 3 15.42 -31.99 3.78
C LEU A 3 16.19 -30.93 2.96
N ALA A 4 17.45 -30.66 3.30
CA ALA A 4 18.30 -29.71 2.56
C ALA A 4 18.59 -30.19 1.13
N LYS A 5 18.74 -31.50 0.93
CA LYS A 5 18.88 -32.11 -0.41
C LYS A 5 17.60 -32.01 -1.23
N GLU A 6 16.44 -32.25 -0.60
CA GLU A 6 15.12 -32.10 -1.22
C GLU A 6 14.91 -30.64 -1.70
N VAL A 7 15.24 -29.66 -0.85
CA VAL A 7 15.14 -28.23 -1.15
C VAL A 7 16.03 -27.85 -2.34
N ILE A 8 17.28 -28.29 -2.38
CA ILE A 8 18.18 -28.04 -3.51
C ILE A 8 17.70 -28.71 -4.79
N ASN A 9 17.15 -29.93 -4.70
CA ASN A 9 16.62 -30.63 -5.87
C ASN A 9 15.37 -29.97 -6.46
N ARG A 10 14.54 -29.32 -5.62
CA ARG A 10 13.34 -28.60 -6.08
C ARG A 10 13.61 -27.14 -6.46
N CYS A 11 14.65 -26.51 -5.91
CA CYS A 11 15.03 -25.13 -6.21
C CYS A 11 16.20 -25.05 -7.20
N LYS A 12 15.88 -24.92 -8.49
CA LYS A 12 16.87 -24.80 -9.58
C LYS A 12 17.80 -23.57 -9.50
N LEU A 13 17.48 -22.61 -8.63
CA LEU A 13 18.26 -21.38 -8.41
C LEU A 13 19.38 -21.54 -7.38
N ILE A 14 19.37 -22.64 -6.59
CA ILE A 14 20.36 -22.86 -5.53
C ILE A 14 21.39 -23.87 -6.02
N HIS A 15 22.63 -23.42 -6.16
CA HIS A 15 23.72 -24.29 -6.62
C HIS A 15 24.00 -25.42 -5.59
N PRO A 16 24.23 -26.68 -6.01
CA PRO A 16 24.43 -27.81 -5.09
C PRO A 16 25.54 -27.67 -4.05
N THR A 17 26.54 -26.82 -4.33
CA THR A 17 27.63 -26.49 -3.40
C THR A 17 27.13 -25.81 -2.12
N LYS A 18 25.93 -25.22 -2.14
CA LYS A 18 25.32 -24.50 -1.01
C LYS A 18 24.56 -25.40 -0.03
N LEU A 19 24.69 -26.71 -0.15
CA LEU A 19 24.01 -27.70 0.70
C LEU A 19 24.25 -27.52 2.20
N VAL A 20 25.48 -27.15 2.59
CA VAL A 20 25.82 -26.93 4.00
C VAL A 20 25.15 -25.67 4.54
N GLU A 21 25.10 -24.60 3.75
CA GLU A 21 24.41 -23.35 4.12
C GLU A 21 22.89 -23.55 4.23
N VAL A 22 22.28 -24.28 3.29
CA VAL A 22 20.86 -24.65 3.34
C VAL A 22 20.55 -25.51 4.56
N GLU A 23 21.44 -26.44 4.91
CA GLU A 23 21.29 -27.27 6.11
C GLU A 23 21.39 -26.46 7.41
N GLN A 24 22.32 -25.50 7.47
CA GLN A 24 22.49 -24.59 8.61
C GLN A 24 21.28 -23.65 8.77
N LEU A 25 20.75 -23.12 7.68
CA LEU A 25 19.55 -22.26 7.69
C LEU A 25 18.32 -23.04 8.14
N LEU A 26 18.12 -24.25 7.62
CA LEU A 26 17.03 -25.12 8.07
C LEU A 26 17.16 -25.48 9.56
N PHE A 27 18.38 -25.75 10.03
CA PHE A 27 18.65 -25.99 11.45
C PHE A 27 18.32 -24.75 12.30
N TYR A 28 18.72 -23.56 11.84
CA TYR A 28 18.45 -22.30 12.52
C TYR A 28 16.94 -22.01 12.59
N LEU A 29 16.22 -22.17 11.47
CA LEU A 29 14.77 -21.99 11.40
C LEU A 29 14.03 -23.00 12.29
N GLN A 30 14.45 -24.25 12.32
CA GLN A 30 13.81 -25.30 13.11
C GLN A 30 14.06 -25.13 14.62
N ASN A 31 15.18 -24.52 14.99
CA ASN A 31 15.55 -24.29 16.40
C ASN A 31 15.16 -22.90 16.92
N ARG A 32 14.60 -22.05 16.06
CA ARG A 32 14.03 -20.76 16.47
C ARG A 32 12.71 -21.01 17.19
N ARG A 33 12.79 -21.44 18.45
CA ARG A 33 11.67 -21.35 19.39
C ARG A 33 11.37 -19.87 19.65
N ASP A 34 10.08 -19.55 19.73
CA ASP A 34 9.52 -18.22 19.91
C ASP A 34 10.22 -17.40 21.01
N THR A 35 11.21 -16.60 20.62
CA THR A 35 11.77 -15.54 21.45
C THR A 35 11.73 -14.22 20.69
N ASN A 36 10.91 -13.34 21.24
CA ASN A 36 10.70 -11.94 20.93
C ASN A 36 12.01 -11.09 20.95
N LEU A 37 12.08 -10.13 20.00
CA LEU A 37 12.96 -8.95 19.87
C LEU A 37 14.46 -9.19 19.58
N PRO A 38 15.26 -8.17 19.13
CA PRO A 38 14.99 -6.90 18.43
C PRO A 38 15.81 -6.78 17.11
N SER A 39 15.58 -5.68 16.38
CA SER A 39 16.28 -5.26 15.16
C SER A 39 17.78 -4.99 15.34
N GLU A 40 18.62 -5.65 14.54
CA GLU A 40 19.95 -5.13 14.15
C GLU A 40 20.23 -5.36 12.67
N THR A 41 20.64 -4.26 12.04
CA THR A 41 21.16 -4.08 10.69
C THR A 41 22.47 -4.82 10.45
N THR A 42 22.57 -5.55 9.34
CA THR A 42 23.79 -5.60 8.50
C THR A 42 23.44 -5.94 7.03
N PRO A 43 24.29 -5.54 6.06
CA PRO A 43 23.90 -5.36 4.67
C PRO A 43 24.37 -6.52 3.78
N SER A 44 23.49 -7.06 2.93
CA SER A 44 23.75 -7.73 1.63
C SER A 44 22.44 -8.35 1.12
N GLY A 45 22.06 -8.11 -0.14
CA GLY A 45 20.75 -8.47 -0.73
C GLY A 45 20.32 -9.94 -0.58
N PRO A 46 19.01 -10.22 -0.70
CA PRO A 46 18.18 -9.89 -1.86
C PRO A 46 17.23 -8.72 -1.60
N GLN A 47 16.69 -8.13 -2.66
CA GLN A 47 15.79 -6.97 -2.63
C GLN A 47 14.74 -7.11 -1.52
N LYS A 48 14.78 -6.18 -0.55
CA LYS A 48 13.67 -6.03 0.41
C LYS A 48 12.38 -5.83 -0.38
N PRO A 49 11.24 -6.38 0.06
CA PRO A 49 9.98 -6.03 -0.55
C PRO A 49 9.82 -4.51 -0.47
N ILE A 50 9.51 -3.88 -1.61
CA ILE A 50 9.36 -2.42 -1.75
C ILE A 50 8.38 -1.86 -0.70
N SER A 51 7.50 -2.69 -0.16
CA SER A 51 6.60 -2.37 0.95
C SER A 51 7.28 -1.81 2.19
N ASP A 52 8.54 -2.18 2.46
CA ASP A 52 9.30 -1.71 3.64
C ASP A 52 9.99 -0.36 3.41
N GLU A 53 10.18 0.06 2.16
CA GLU A 53 10.95 1.24 1.78
C GLU A 53 10.06 2.43 1.35
N LEU A 54 8.75 2.19 1.24
CA LEU A 54 7.76 3.25 1.27
C LEU A 54 7.85 3.92 2.64
N GLU A 55 8.25 5.20 2.68
CA GLU A 55 8.21 6.01 3.90
C GLU A 55 6.90 5.70 4.61
N GLN A 56 7.01 5.11 5.79
CA GLN A 56 5.85 4.61 6.51
C GLN A 56 4.83 5.73 6.54
N PRO A 57 3.59 5.46 6.10
CA PRO A 57 2.50 6.40 6.26
C PRO A 57 2.61 7.05 7.63
N SER A 58 2.59 8.39 7.70
CA SER A 58 2.60 9.11 9.00
C SER A 58 1.40 8.75 9.91
N ILE A 59 0.57 7.82 9.44
CA ILE A 59 -0.61 7.17 10.01
C ILE A 59 -0.28 6.39 11.29
N ASP A 60 0.91 5.79 11.40
CA ASP A 60 1.31 5.04 12.62
C ASP A 60 1.38 5.96 13.86
N SER A 61 1.45 7.28 13.67
CA SER A 61 1.52 8.26 14.78
C SER A 61 0.20 8.42 15.56
N GLN A 62 -0.94 7.94 15.05
CA GLN A 62 -2.26 8.19 15.66
C GLN A 62 -2.92 6.97 16.30
N ILE A 63 -2.42 5.75 16.06
CA ILE A 63 -3.02 4.52 16.57
C ILE A 63 -2.03 3.83 17.51
N SER A 64 -2.27 4.00 18.81
CA SER A 64 -1.54 3.31 19.88
C SER A 64 -1.87 1.81 19.98
N GLU A 65 -2.98 1.40 19.37
CA GLU A 65 -3.51 0.04 19.47
C GLU A 65 -2.74 -0.90 18.56
N ILE A 66 -2.37 -2.08 19.07
CA ILE A 66 -1.70 -3.12 18.29
C ILE A 66 -2.79 -4.01 17.71
N ALA A 67 -2.95 -3.99 16.38
CA ALA A 67 -3.95 -4.80 15.71
C ALA A 67 -3.72 -6.31 15.91
N SER A 68 -4.82 -7.04 16.09
CA SER A 68 -4.86 -8.49 16.23
C SER A 68 -5.74 -9.10 15.15
N LEU A 69 -5.28 -10.21 14.58
CA LEU A 69 -6.00 -10.89 13.49
C LEU A 69 -7.34 -11.51 13.93
N ASN A 70 -7.47 -11.77 15.24
CA ASN A 70 -8.70 -12.26 15.87
C ASN A 70 -9.83 -11.21 15.82
N ASP A 71 -9.48 -9.93 15.77
CA ASP A 71 -10.43 -8.82 15.87
C ASP A 71 -10.67 -8.15 14.50
N ILE A 72 -10.20 -8.77 13.40
CA ILE A 72 -10.29 -8.17 12.06
C ILE A 72 -11.73 -7.99 11.58
N ASP A 73 -12.66 -8.82 12.04
CA ASP A 73 -14.09 -8.66 11.75
C ASP A 73 -14.64 -7.40 12.44
N ASP A 74 -14.25 -7.13 13.69
CA ASP A 74 -14.60 -5.89 14.40
C ASP A 74 -14.01 -4.67 13.66
N TYR A 75 -12.76 -4.76 13.18
CA TYR A 75 -12.15 -3.68 12.38
C TYR A 75 -12.88 -3.45 11.05
N ALA A 76 -13.44 -4.51 10.47
CA ALA A 76 -14.25 -4.43 9.25
C ALA A 76 -15.64 -3.85 9.52
N GLU A 77 -16.24 -4.10 10.69
CA GLU A 77 -17.50 -3.46 11.11
C GLU A 77 -17.35 -1.94 11.21
N MET A 78 -16.21 -1.44 11.69
CA MET A 78 -15.91 0.00 11.72
C MET A 78 -15.99 0.67 10.33
N LEU A 79 -15.87 -0.09 9.24
CA LEU A 79 -16.00 0.43 7.87
C LEU A 79 -17.45 0.72 7.46
N TYR A 80 -18.44 0.42 8.29
CA TYR A 80 -19.85 0.80 8.10
C TYR A 80 -20.22 2.10 8.82
N GLU A 81 -19.37 2.58 9.71
CA GLU A 81 -19.62 3.77 10.55
C GLU A 81 -19.23 5.08 9.82
N ASN A 82 -19.02 6.15 10.60
CA ASN A 82 -18.53 7.45 10.16
C ASN A 82 -17.04 7.43 9.77
N ILE A 83 -16.58 8.54 9.16
CA ILE A 83 -15.24 8.63 8.57
C ILE A 83 -14.08 8.37 9.56
N PRO A 84 -14.07 8.91 10.79
CA PRO A 84 -12.96 8.64 11.72
C PRO A 84 -12.81 7.15 12.05
N GLU A 85 -13.93 6.45 12.21
CA GLU A 85 -14.05 5.03 12.54
C GLU A 85 -13.62 4.20 11.33
N LYS A 86 -14.02 4.58 10.12
CA LYS A 86 -13.50 4.00 8.87
C LYS A 86 -11.98 4.14 8.75
N ILE A 87 -11.43 5.30 9.06
CA ILE A 87 -9.98 5.54 9.04
C ILE A 87 -9.30 4.63 10.06
N LYS A 88 -9.81 4.56 11.30
CA LYS A 88 -9.25 3.69 12.34
C LYS A 88 -9.33 2.21 11.96
N GLY A 89 -10.49 1.71 11.52
CA GLY A 89 -10.67 0.31 11.11
C GLY A 89 -9.77 -0.08 9.93
N SER A 90 -9.72 0.76 8.88
CA SER A 90 -8.84 0.52 7.73
C SER A 90 -7.35 0.56 8.09
N ALA A 91 -6.94 1.39 9.05
CA ALA A 91 -5.57 1.45 9.50
C ALA A 91 -5.17 0.23 10.34
N LEU A 92 -6.06 -0.29 11.19
CA LEU A 92 -5.83 -1.54 11.94
C LEU A 92 -5.71 -2.75 10.98
N ILE A 93 -6.58 -2.83 9.97
CA ILE A 93 -6.47 -3.86 8.92
C ILE A 93 -5.17 -3.69 8.13
N LEU A 94 -4.76 -2.46 7.83
CA LEU A 94 -3.48 -2.20 7.17
C LEU A 94 -2.30 -2.66 8.02
N GLN A 95 -2.30 -2.39 9.32
CA GLN A 95 -1.26 -2.86 10.24
C GLN A 95 -1.09 -4.38 10.16
N LEU A 96 -2.20 -5.12 10.10
CA LEU A 96 -2.19 -6.58 9.89
C LEU A 96 -1.63 -6.95 8.52
N ALA A 97 -2.07 -6.30 7.46
CA ALA A 97 -1.66 -6.59 6.08
C ALA A 97 -0.19 -6.25 5.79
N ARG A 98 0.44 -5.34 6.55
CA ARG A 98 1.88 -5.07 6.41
C ARG A 98 2.76 -6.25 6.82
N ASN A 99 2.25 -7.17 7.65
CA ASN A 99 2.94 -8.42 7.94
C ASN A 99 2.59 -9.47 6.86
N PRO A 100 3.55 -9.91 6.01
CA PRO A 100 3.30 -10.90 4.97
C PRO A 100 2.67 -12.21 5.47
N ASP A 101 3.00 -12.63 6.70
CA ASP A 101 2.51 -13.89 7.27
C ASP A 101 0.98 -13.87 7.44
N ASN A 102 0.42 -12.70 7.73
CA ASN A 102 -1.02 -12.51 7.91
C ASN A 102 -1.80 -12.54 6.60
N LEU A 103 -1.15 -12.23 5.46
CA LEU A 103 -1.85 -12.04 4.19
C LEU A 103 -2.64 -13.26 3.76
N SER A 104 -2.08 -14.45 4.00
CA SER A 104 -2.70 -15.74 3.65
C SER A 104 -4.01 -16.03 4.40
N GLU A 105 -4.21 -15.43 5.57
CA GLU A 105 -5.45 -15.52 6.32
C GLU A 105 -6.41 -14.37 5.96
N ILE A 106 -5.90 -13.15 5.79
CA ILE A 106 -6.74 -11.98 5.42
C ILE A 106 -7.44 -12.21 4.09
N ILE A 107 -6.75 -12.78 3.08
CA ILE A 107 -7.34 -13.13 1.78
C ILE A 107 -8.54 -14.07 1.89
N GLN A 108 -8.59 -14.93 2.90
CA GLN A 108 -9.69 -15.88 3.10
C GLN A 108 -10.93 -15.21 3.71
N LYS A 109 -10.78 -14.00 4.27
CA LYS A 109 -11.89 -13.25 4.89
C LYS A 109 -12.61 -12.40 3.83
N GLU A 110 -13.45 -13.06 3.02
CA GLU A 110 -14.19 -12.40 1.94
C GLU A 110 -15.07 -11.23 2.41
N SER A 111 -15.66 -11.32 3.60
CA SER A 111 -16.43 -10.22 4.23
C SER A 111 -15.60 -8.94 4.32
N VAL A 112 -14.38 -9.05 4.84
CA VAL A 112 -13.42 -7.96 5.01
C VAL A 112 -13.04 -7.37 3.65
N LEU A 113 -12.71 -8.22 2.67
CA LEU A 113 -12.36 -7.77 1.32
C LEU A 113 -13.52 -7.07 0.60
N ASN A 114 -14.74 -7.55 0.80
CA ASN A 114 -15.95 -6.98 0.22
C ASN A 114 -16.20 -5.56 0.76
N VAL A 115 -16.13 -5.36 2.08
CA VAL A 115 -16.34 -4.03 2.66
C VAL A 115 -15.22 -3.05 2.28
N LEU A 116 -13.95 -3.48 2.30
CA LEU A 116 -12.82 -2.67 1.84
C LEU A 116 -13.02 -2.23 0.38
N THR A 117 -13.42 -3.17 -0.48
CA THR A 117 -13.66 -2.89 -1.89
C THR A 117 -14.83 -1.93 -2.10
N ARG A 118 -15.94 -2.09 -1.36
CA ARG A 118 -17.08 -1.17 -1.43
C ARG A 118 -16.66 0.24 -1.05
N VAL A 119 -16.01 0.40 0.10
CA VAL A 119 -15.55 1.70 0.61
C VAL A 119 -14.58 2.35 -0.37
N TYR A 120 -13.64 1.60 -0.95
CA TYR A 120 -12.72 2.13 -1.96
C TYR A 120 -13.39 2.51 -3.29
N LYS A 121 -14.49 1.85 -3.65
CA LYS A 121 -15.24 2.17 -4.88
C LYS A 121 -16.14 3.39 -4.72
N GLU A 122 -16.83 3.47 -3.59
CA GLU A 122 -17.95 4.40 -3.39
C GLU A 122 -17.58 5.61 -2.53
N GLU A 123 -16.59 5.47 -1.64
CA GLU A 123 -16.32 6.44 -0.57
C GLU A 123 -14.87 6.96 -0.55
N TRP A 124 -14.06 6.64 -1.56
CA TRP A 124 -12.65 7.04 -1.65
C TRP A 124 -12.43 8.56 -1.58
N ASN A 125 -13.40 9.35 -2.07
CA ASN A 125 -13.30 10.80 -2.15
C ASN A 125 -13.66 11.49 -0.82
N GLN A 126 -14.18 10.77 0.18
CA GLN A 126 -14.52 11.34 1.48
C GLN A 126 -13.28 11.58 2.34
N SER A 127 -12.25 10.72 2.22
CA SER A 127 -10.97 10.89 2.90
C SER A 127 -9.85 10.22 2.11
N ILE A 128 -8.84 11.02 1.74
CA ILE A 128 -7.65 10.51 1.06
C ILE A 128 -6.85 9.55 1.92
N GLU A 129 -6.93 9.71 3.25
CA GLU A 129 -6.27 8.84 4.22
C GLU A 129 -6.93 7.45 4.23
N LEU A 130 -8.26 7.41 4.22
CA LEU A 130 -9.02 6.17 4.07
C LEU A 130 -8.69 5.46 2.75
N ALA A 131 -8.68 6.21 1.63
CA ALA A 131 -8.30 5.66 0.33
C ALA A 131 -6.86 5.13 0.33
N THR A 132 -5.94 5.84 1.01
CA THR A 132 -4.53 5.43 1.16
C THR A 132 -4.41 4.14 1.95
N ASN A 133 -5.13 4.00 3.07
CA ASN A 133 -5.11 2.76 3.85
C ASN A 133 -5.58 1.57 3.02
N ILE A 134 -6.71 1.72 2.33
CA ILE A 134 -7.30 0.63 1.57
C ILE A 134 -6.43 0.26 0.37
N VAL A 135 -5.92 1.23 -0.39
CA VAL A 135 -5.03 0.92 -1.53
C VAL A 135 -3.72 0.29 -1.06
N TYR A 136 -3.21 0.65 0.13
CA TYR A 136 -2.03 0.02 0.71
C TYR A 136 -2.32 -1.45 1.07
N ILE A 137 -3.45 -1.77 1.69
CA ILE A 137 -3.83 -3.17 1.95
C ILE A 137 -3.77 -4.00 0.65
N PHE A 138 -4.35 -3.49 -0.45
CA PHE A 138 -4.27 -4.18 -1.74
C PHE A 138 -2.88 -4.17 -2.37
N PHE A 139 -2.06 -3.14 -2.11
CA PHE A 139 -0.66 -3.14 -2.50
C PHE A 139 0.12 -4.26 -1.80
N CYS A 140 -0.09 -4.48 -0.50
CA CYS A 140 0.51 -5.61 0.24
C CYS A 140 0.14 -6.95 -0.39
N PHE A 141 -1.10 -7.15 -0.82
CA PHE A 141 -1.47 -8.34 -1.60
C PHE A 141 -0.72 -8.40 -2.94
N SER A 142 -0.69 -7.29 -3.69
CA SER A 142 -0.04 -7.25 -5.01
C SER A 142 1.46 -7.52 -5.01
N SER A 143 2.13 -7.42 -3.85
CA SER A 143 3.54 -7.78 -3.70
C SER A 143 3.80 -9.27 -4.01
N PHE A 144 2.75 -10.10 -4.06
CA PHE A 144 2.82 -11.51 -4.41
C PHE A 144 1.99 -11.78 -5.66
N THR A 145 2.64 -12.30 -6.70
CA THR A 145 1.99 -12.60 -7.99
C THR A 145 0.82 -13.60 -7.83
N ASP A 146 0.90 -14.50 -6.86
CA ASP A 146 -0.17 -15.46 -6.51
C ASP A 146 -1.47 -14.76 -6.08
N PHE A 147 -1.41 -13.53 -5.56
CA PHE A 147 -2.58 -12.76 -5.16
C PHE A 147 -3.08 -11.79 -6.25
N HIS A 148 -2.40 -11.65 -7.39
CA HIS A 148 -2.87 -10.79 -8.48
C HIS A 148 -4.27 -11.15 -9.02
N PRO A 149 -4.65 -12.44 -9.17
CA PRO A 149 -6.01 -12.81 -9.56
C PRO A 149 -7.08 -12.27 -8.61
N LEU A 150 -6.81 -12.27 -7.29
CA LEU A 150 -7.71 -11.71 -6.27
C LEU A 150 -7.87 -10.19 -6.46
N VAL A 151 -6.75 -9.46 -6.59
CA VAL A 151 -6.77 -8.00 -6.80
C VAL A 151 -7.54 -7.63 -8.08
N SER A 152 -7.39 -8.47 -9.12
CA SER A 152 -8.13 -8.35 -10.39
C SER A 152 -9.63 -8.66 -10.24
N GLN A 153 -10.00 -9.70 -9.49
CA GLN A 153 -11.39 -10.08 -9.20
C GLN A 153 -12.17 -8.92 -8.55
N TYR A 154 -11.57 -8.25 -7.56
CA TYR A 154 -12.17 -7.08 -6.91
C TYR A 154 -12.09 -5.80 -7.76
N ARG A 155 -11.41 -5.85 -8.92
CA ARG A 155 -11.20 -4.75 -9.86
C ARG A 155 -10.45 -3.56 -9.28
N ILE A 156 -9.54 -3.81 -8.33
CA ILE A 156 -8.84 -2.74 -7.60
C ILE A 156 -7.94 -1.94 -8.55
N GLY A 157 -7.16 -2.58 -9.43
CA GLY A 157 -6.31 -1.84 -10.37
C GLY A 157 -7.08 -0.89 -11.29
N ALA A 158 -8.26 -1.31 -11.77
CA ALA A 158 -9.12 -0.45 -12.58
C ALA A 158 -9.68 0.73 -11.78
N GLN A 159 -10.06 0.52 -10.53
CA GLN A 159 -10.54 1.57 -9.64
C GLN A 159 -9.42 2.55 -9.26
N THR A 160 -8.22 2.05 -8.98
CA THR A 160 -7.04 2.86 -8.66
C THR A 160 -6.68 3.81 -9.81
N MET A 161 -6.74 3.34 -11.06
CA MET A 161 -6.58 4.22 -12.23
C MET A 161 -7.58 5.39 -12.24
N THR A 162 -8.86 5.11 -11.96
CA THR A 162 -9.91 6.14 -11.91
C THR A 162 -9.69 7.13 -10.77
N ILE A 163 -9.25 6.67 -9.60
CA ILE A 163 -8.99 7.54 -8.46
C ILE A 163 -7.75 8.42 -8.73
N ILE A 164 -6.69 7.88 -9.32
CA ILE A 164 -5.51 8.66 -9.74
C ILE A 164 -5.93 9.80 -10.65
N GLU A 165 -6.72 9.52 -11.70
CA GLU A 165 -7.21 10.56 -12.63
C GLU A 165 -7.98 11.67 -11.89
N ALA A 166 -8.84 11.28 -10.95
CA ALA A 166 -9.64 12.25 -10.20
C ALA A 166 -8.79 13.08 -9.23
N GLU A 167 -7.80 12.48 -8.57
CA GLU A 167 -6.87 13.19 -7.68
C GLU A 167 -5.94 14.13 -8.45
N MET A 168 -5.51 13.76 -9.66
CA MET A 168 -4.76 14.65 -10.55
C MET A 168 -5.58 15.90 -10.92
N LYS A 169 -6.86 15.72 -11.28
CA LYS A 169 -7.76 16.86 -11.56
C LYS A 169 -7.99 17.76 -10.34
N LYS A 170 -8.08 17.18 -9.14
CA LYS A 170 -8.18 17.98 -7.89
C LYS A 170 -6.93 18.81 -7.65
N TYR A 171 -5.74 18.27 -7.93
CA TYR A 171 -4.50 19.03 -7.82
C TYR A 171 -4.49 20.24 -8.75
N ASP A 172 -4.85 20.05 -10.02
CA ASP A 172 -4.90 21.15 -10.98
C ASP A 172 -5.85 22.27 -10.51
N GLN A 173 -7.00 21.91 -9.95
CA GLN A 173 -7.94 22.86 -9.35
C GLN A 173 -7.33 23.60 -8.16
N TRP A 174 -6.66 22.90 -7.23
CA TRP A 174 -5.99 23.54 -6.09
C TRP A 174 -4.88 24.51 -6.54
N MET A 175 -4.11 24.15 -7.56
CA MET A 175 -3.07 25.01 -8.12
C MET A 175 -3.66 26.24 -8.80
N GLU A 176 -4.76 26.09 -9.55
CA GLU A 176 -5.44 27.21 -10.18
C GLU A 176 -6.05 28.17 -9.15
N GLU A 177 -6.71 27.64 -8.11
CA GLU A 177 -7.28 28.43 -7.01
C GLU A 177 -6.18 29.20 -6.28
N THR A 178 -5.09 28.53 -5.92
CA THR A 178 -3.94 29.16 -5.24
C THR A 178 -3.34 30.27 -6.11
N ALA A 179 -3.17 30.05 -7.42
CA ALA A 179 -2.66 31.07 -8.34
C ALA A 179 -3.62 32.27 -8.48
N ARG A 180 -4.94 32.04 -8.50
CA ARG A 180 -5.97 33.09 -8.54
C ARG A 180 -5.97 33.92 -7.27
N GLU A 181 -5.81 33.30 -6.10
CA GLU A 181 -5.76 34.00 -4.81
C GLU A 181 -4.48 34.84 -4.65
N GLN A 182 -3.34 34.34 -5.11
CA GLN A 182 -2.07 35.08 -5.11
C GLN A 182 -2.13 36.35 -5.97
N LYS A 183 -2.92 36.37 -7.05
CA LYS A 183 -3.12 37.57 -7.88
C LYS A 183 -4.00 38.63 -7.23
N LYS A 184 -4.84 38.28 -6.25
CA LYS A 184 -5.83 39.18 -5.64
C LYS A 184 -5.35 39.88 -4.36
N LYS A 185 -4.29 39.39 -3.70
CA LYS A 185 -3.83 39.91 -2.40
C LYS A 185 -2.30 40.05 -2.35
N PRO A 186 -1.74 41.08 -1.67
CA PRO A 186 -0.31 41.15 -1.40
C PRO A 186 0.16 39.94 -0.58
N ARG A 187 1.34 39.41 -0.94
CA ARG A 187 1.89 38.10 -0.54
C ARG A 187 2.02 37.89 0.98
N ASP A 188 2.09 38.97 1.78
CA ASP A 188 2.44 38.94 3.21
C ASP A 188 1.27 38.98 4.20
N THR A 189 0.05 38.71 3.77
CA THR A 189 -1.08 38.63 4.72
C THR A 189 -1.06 37.27 5.44
N ARG A 190 -1.22 37.24 6.77
CA ARG A 190 -1.31 36.00 7.60
C ARG A 190 -2.32 34.96 7.07
N ALA A 191 -3.37 35.42 6.39
CA ALA A 191 -4.34 34.58 5.70
C ALA A 191 -3.73 33.78 4.53
N ASN A 192 -2.84 34.38 3.72
CA ASN A 192 -2.19 33.70 2.59
C ASN A 192 -1.24 32.59 3.06
N ILE A 193 -0.50 32.82 4.16
CA ILE A 193 0.39 31.81 4.77
C ILE A 193 -0.42 30.59 5.26
N THR A 194 -1.60 30.82 5.84
CA THR A 194 -2.45 29.74 6.36
C THR A 194 -3.03 28.87 5.23
N ILE A 195 -3.43 29.50 4.12
CA ILE A 195 -3.95 28.82 2.93
C ILE A 195 -2.86 27.99 2.25
N ASP A 196 -1.66 28.56 2.08
CA ASP A 196 -0.50 27.87 1.51
C ASP A 196 -0.12 26.63 2.35
N ASN A 197 -0.11 26.76 3.68
CA ASN A 197 0.13 25.63 4.57
C ASN A 197 -0.95 24.55 4.47
N LYS A 198 -2.22 24.91 4.31
CA LYS A 198 -3.30 23.95 4.12
C LYS A 198 -3.11 23.13 2.83
N TYR A 199 -2.84 23.80 1.70
CA TYR A 199 -2.61 23.11 0.43
C TYR A 199 -1.37 22.22 0.46
N LYS A 200 -0.28 22.66 1.10
CA LYS A 200 0.91 21.83 1.31
C LYS A 200 0.61 20.52 2.04
N VAL A 201 -0.24 20.55 3.07
CA VAL A 201 -0.64 19.34 3.79
C VAL A 201 -1.49 18.42 2.90
N LEU A 202 -2.42 18.97 2.12
CA LEU A 202 -3.25 18.20 1.19
C LEU A 202 -2.41 17.53 0.09
N ILE A 203 -1.46 18.28 -0.48
CA ILE A 203 -0.54 17.78 -1.51
C ILE A 203 0.29 16.61 -0.96
N ARG A 204 0.89 16.75 0.24
CA ARG A 204 1.66 15.65 0.86
C ARG A 204 0.83 14.38 1.07
N LYS A 205 -0.41 14.51 1.58
CA LYS A 205 -1.31 13.35 1.73
C LYS A 205 -1.63 12.72 0.38
N GLN A 206 -1.78 13.54 -0.67
CA GLN A 206 -2.05 13.06 -2.01
C GLN A 206 -0.85 12.39 -2.67
N GLU A 207 0.36 12.93 -2.52
CA GLU A 207 1.60 12.30 -2.96
C GLU A 207 1.77 10.91 -2.35
N GLN A 208 1.47 10.79 -1.06
CA GLN A 208 1.51 9.51 -0.38
C GLN A 208 0.51 8.51 -0.98
N PHE A 209 -0.74 8.92 -1.21
CA PHE A 209 -1.72 8.09 -1.90
C PHE A 209 -1.21 7.66 -3.27
N LEU A 210 -0.76 8.62 -4.09
CA LEU A 210 -0.31 8.39 -5.46
C LEU A 210 0.88 7.45 -5.51
N ARG A 211 1.84 7.59 -4.60
CA ARG A 211 2.98 6.69 -4.47
C ARG A 211 2.50 5.25 -4.32
N VAL A 212 1.69 4.96 -3.30
CA VAL A 212 1.18 3.59 -3.05
C VAL A 212 0.33 3.09 -4.22
N ALA A 213 -0.51 3.95 -4.78
CA ALA A 213 -1.36 3.63 -5.93
C ALA A 213 -0.54 3.23 -7.17
N PHE A 214 0.52 3.97 -7.49
CA PHE A 214 1.41 3.64 -8.61
C PHE A 214 2.21 2.38 -8.36
N TYR A 215 2.67 2.12 -7.13
CA TYR A 215 3.34 0.85 -6.80
C TYR A 215 2.42 -0.36 -6.91
N LEU A 216 1.17 -0.23 -6.48
CA LEU A 216 0.15 -1.26 -6.73
C LEU A 216 0.01 -1.53 -8.23
N LEU A 217 -0.12 -0.48 -9.05
CA LEU A 217 -0.25 -0.64 -10.50
C LEU A 217 1.00 -1.24 -11.14
N LEU A 218 2.19 -0.86 -10.66
CA LEU A 218 3.47 -1.41 -11.09
C LEU A 218 3.54 -2.91 -10.83
N ASN A 219 3.15 -3.36 -9.63
CA ASN A 219 3.10 -4.78 -9.31
C ASN A 219 2.15 -5.54 -10.24
N LEU A 220 0.95 -4.99 -10.48
CA LEU A 220 -0.04 -5.61 -11.37
C LEU A 220 0.38 -5.60 -12.85
N ALA A 221 1.29 -4.71 -13.25
CA ALA A 221 1.82 -4.63 -14.61
C ALA A 221 2.82 -5.74 -14.94
N GLU A 222 3.16 -6.62 -13.99
CA GLU A 222 3.90 -7.86 -14.26
C GLU A 222 3.16 -8.73 -15.32
N ASP A 223 1.83 -8.68 -15.35
CA ASP A 223 1.04 -9.23 -16.46
C ASP A 223 0.95 -8.22 -17.62
N LEU A 224 1.57 -8.56 -18.74
CA LEU A 224 1.55 -7.78 -19.99
C LEU A 224 0.12 -7.40 -20.45
N LYS A 225 -0.89 -8.26 -20.22
CA LYS A 225 -2.28 -7.93 -20.58
C LYS A 225 -2.82 -6.81 -19.71
N VAL A 226 -2.42 -6.76 -18.44
CA VAL A 226 -2.79 -5.68 -17.51
C VAL A 226 -2.05 -4.40 -17.89
N GLU A 227 -0.74 -4.49 -18.16
CA GLU A 227 0.07 -3.36 -18.62
C GLU A 227 -0.54 -2.68 -19.87
N LEU A 228 -0.91 -3.47 -20.88
CA LEU A 228 -1.54 -2.96 -22.11
C LEU A 228 -2.89 -2.27 -21.81
N LYS A 229 -3.68 -2.78 -20.87
CA LYS A 229 -4.93 -2.15 -20.43
C LYS A 229 -4.67 -0.81 -19.73
N MET A 230 -3.65 -0.73 -18.88
CA MET A 230 -3.25 0.52 -18.21
C MET A 230 -2.78 1.56 -19.23
N ARG A 231 -1.97 1.15 -20.21
CA ARG A 231 -1.55 2.00 -21.33
C ARG A 231 -2.74 2.59 -22.09
N ASN A 232 -3.72 1.76 -22.42
CA ASN A 232 -4.92 2.20 -23.12
C ASN A 232 -5.81 3.14 -22.26
N LYS A 233 -5.65 3.10 -20.94
CA LYS A 233 -6.26 4.02 -19.97
C LYS A 233 -5.29 5.14 -19.55
N THR A 234 -4.43 5.58 -20.46
CA THR A 234 -3.60 6.78 -20.33
C THR A 234 -2.69 6.83 -19.09
N ILE A 235 -2.25 5.69 -18.53
CA ILE A 235 -1.29 5.66 -17.39
C ILE A 235 -0.04 6.51 -17.63
N ILE A 236 0.45 6.57 -18.87
CA ILE A 236 1.61 7.40 -19.25
C ILE A 236 1.33 8.88 -18.98
N SER A 237 0.12 9.38 -19.30
CA SER A 237 -0.26 10.76 -19.02
C SER A 237 -0.30 11.05 -17.53
N HIS A 238 -0.79 10.11 -16.72
CA HIS A 238 -0.84 10.25 -15.26
C HIS A 238 0.57 10.27 -14.65
N LEU A 239 1.49 9.45 -15.15
CA LEU A 239 2.88 9.42 -14.70
C LEU A 239 3.62 10.71 -15.06
N ILE A 240 3.42 11.24 -16.29
CA ILE A 240 3.99 12.53 -16.69
C ILE A 240 3.46 13.64 -15.79
N HIS A 241 2.13 13.70 -15.58
CA HIS A 241 1.52 14.71 -14.70
C HIS A 241 2.02 14.60 -13.27
N ALA A 242 2.32 13.40 -12.77
CA ALA A 242 2.90 13.19 -11.44
C ALA A 242 4.34 13.72 -11.30
N LEU A 243 5.11 13.81 -12.40
CA LEU A 243 6.49 14.33 -12.38
C LEU A 243 6.55 15.86 -12.31
N ASP A 244 5.50 16.55 -12.74
CA ASP A 244 5.40 18.01 -12.74
C ASP A 244 4.99 18.59 -11.37
N ARG A 245 4.99 17.76 -10.31
CA ARG A 245 4.42 18.06 -8.99
C ARG A 245 5.49 18.22 -7.93
#